data_AF-A0A9D6CM41-F1
#
_entry.id   AF-A0A9D6CM41-F1
#
_cell.length_a   1.000
_cell.length_b   1.000
_cell.length_c   1.000
_cell.angle_alpha   90.00
_cell.angle_beta   90.00
_cell.angle_gamma   90.00
#
_symmetry.space_group_name_H-M   'P 1'
#
loop_
_entity.id
_entity.type
_entity.pdbx_description
1 polymer ?
#
loop_
_entity_poly.entity_id
_entity_poly.type
_entity_poly.pdbx_seq_one_letter_code
_entity_poly.pdbx_strand_id
1 'polypeptide(L)'
;MLGPIPPSRVRALLLPPDSQAWLALGFLNIVIHSKDPASADAVLRYCRDHTLQFEQWEILDGKVISPPNTSDRIARDRAIRDTLVTLTTITDDEPLNGLLSDFAAISLTASELSRAIAPTWFASDVSHSCIQLSHHLTSEKDPHTQFTIVTNSTAALESLCCHALAGASPIHQSSGHPRFYSLLGTGIAEMALARLRAFVQEIVGEARIPSQLKGFASRPVIGSLARLPTDDPIWTETYIIDRSSLASATAAADLGSEPIYPLLTYLSDIDHFRTTGLTLSAPRPILTSCNSLSWTLLTLTHEISHCFIDGVFNALLPEFSPTDGIISGDAALALSLIEGATRPDNLLDSIRQYLLLTFLTLAGKSDAGNPSRLIVKNLDSDKLANIITRHYEEVTEIMVHVFDFLYFYRGQPQKYISSIWHSWGVIPDVGNRVSFYLIRTIAAVVALHISDPGNSIYRARDIVRAHLVAIRDANPGLAHVAKAVSLIDNDWALIEERVGHRLPLIQIVKTFLYSESVSAQLHRDIVPSRSRRKLDPQIRPNRFPDAPVESPLEFIDSFTSNCAPRSDHSAWILTMLAFCEPRYD
;
A
#
# COMPACT_ATOMS: atom_id res chain seq x y z
N MET A 1 30.50 -4.73 12.39
CA MET A 1 29.07 -4.57 12.07
C MET A 1 28.68 -5.69 11.11
N LEU A 2 27.49 -6.26 11.22
CA LEU A 2 27.01 -7.33 10.35
C LEU A 2 25.49 -7.26 10.14
N GLY A 3 25.02 -7.84 9.05
CA GLY A 3 23.59 -7.94 8.73
C GLY A 3 23.32 -7.79 7.22
N PRO A 4 22.09 -8.00 6.74
CA PRO A 4 20.89 -8.20 7.55
C PRO A 4 20.83 -9.63 8.12
N ILE A 5 20.62 -9.76 9.42
CA ILE A 5 20.42 -11.04 10.11
C ILE A 5 19.31 -10.93 11.17
N PRO A 6 18.42 -11.92 11.30
CA PRO A 6 17.47 -11.98 12.41
C PRO A 6 18.20 -11.91 13.76
N PRO A 7 17.80 -11.04 14.71
CA PRO A 7 18.49 -10.92 15.99
C PRO A 7 18.49 -12.20 16.83
N SER A 8 17.54 -13.12 16.61
CA SER A 8 17.49 -14.40 17.30
C SER A 8 18.70 -15.30 16.95
N ARG A 9 19.20 -15.23 15.71
CA ARG A 9 20.37 -15.97 15.22
C ARG A 9 21.70 -15.44 15.77
N VAL A 10 21.72 -14.19 16.22
CA VAL A 10 22.89 -13.57 16.86
C VAL A 10 23.21 -14.26 18.19
N ARG A 11 22.25 -14.93 18.85
CA ARG A 11 22.53 -15.70 20.08
C ARG A 11 23.52 -16.84 19.88
N ALA A 12 23.64 -17.35 18.65
CA ALA A 12 24.63 -18.36 18.29
C ALA A 12 26.06 -17.78 18.25
N LEU A 13 26.20 -16.46 18.11
CA LEU A 13 27.45 -15.78 18.35
C LEU A 13 27.67 -15.78 19.86
N LEU A 14 28.50 -16.70 20.34
CA LEU A 14 28.94 -16.76 21.75
C LEU A 14 29.74 -15.50 22.07
N LEU A 15 29.04 -14.40 22.32
CA LEU A 15 29.67 -13.13 22.63
C LEU A 15 30.37 -13.23 23.98
N PRO A 16 31.67 -12.86 24.06
CA PRO A 16 32.38 -12.81 25.33
C PRO A 16 31.71 -11.86 26.31
N PRO A 17 31.99 -12.03 27.62
CA PRO A 17 31.47 -11.13 28.67
C PRO A 17 31.79 -9.64 28.43
N ASP A 18 32.91 -9.33 27.77
CA ASP A 18 33.37 -7.96 27.52
C ASP A 18 32.89 -7.36 26.20
N SER A 19 32.07 -8.10 25.44
CA SER A 19 31.48 -7.61 24.21
C SER A 19 30.16 -6.88 24.45
N GLN A 20 29.94 -5.83 23.68
CA GLN A 20 28.67 -5.11 23.63
C GLN A 20 28.04 -5.28 22.26
N ALA A 21 26.72 -5.44 22.23
CA ALA A 21 25.96 -5.55 20.99
C ALA A 21 24.81 -4.55 20.98
N TRP A 22 24.59 -3.92 19.84
CA TRP A 22 23.47 -3.02 19.59
C TRP A 22 22.70 -3.48 18.37
N LEU A 23 21.38 -3.27 18.42
CA LEU A 23 20.50 -3.41 17.28
C LEU A 23 20.37 -2.04 16.59
N ALA A 24 20.59 -2.02 15.29
CA ALA A 24 20.36 -0.87 14.42
C ALA A 24 19.25 -1.19 13.42
N LEU A 25 18.64 -0.14 12.87
CA LEU A 25 17.67 -0.25 11.78
C LEU A 25 18.32 -0.24 10.39
N GLY A 26 19.65 -0.18 10.30
CA GLY A 26 20.41 -0.29 9.06
C GLY A 26 20.54 -1.70 8.54
N PHE A 27 20.91 -1.92 7.27
CA PHE A 27 21.14 -3.28 6.76
C PHE A 27 22.21 -4.05 7.54
N LEU A 28 23.28 -3.39 7.96
CA LEU A 28 24.17 -3.91 9.00
C LEU A 28 23.52 -3.73 10.37
N ASN A 29 22.47 -4.52 10.62
CA ASN A 29 21.56 -4.33 11.74
C ASN A 29 22.11 -4.72 13.11
N ILE A 30 23.26 -5.38 13.15
CA ILE A 30 23.92 -5.76 14.41
C ILE A 30 25.31 -5.13 14.47
N VAL A 31 25.50 -4.29 15.48
CA VAL A 31 26.80 -3.69 15.80
C VAL A 31 27.37 -4.45 16.99
N ILE A 32 28.57 -5.00 16.84
CA ILE A 32 29.28 -5.70 17.90
C ILE A 32 30.59 -4.97 18.15
N HIS A 33 30.84 -4.62 19.40
CA HIS A 33 32.10 -4.09 19.88
C HIS A 33 32.76 -5.13 20.78
N SER A 34 34.00 -5.50 20.44
CA SER A 34 34.83 -6.40 21.23
C SER A 34 36.20 -5.77 21.44
N LYS A 35 36.72 -5.87 22.66
CA LYS A 35 38.12 -5.54 22.98
C LYS A 35 39.07 -6.70 22.71
N ASP A 36 38.53 -7.92 22.61
CA ASP A 36 39.29 -9.13 22.34
C ASP A 36 39.32 -9.44 20.84
N PRO A 37 40.51 -9.46 20.20
CA PRO A 37 40.65 -9.81 18.78
C PRO A 37 40.15 -11.21 18.45
N ALA A 38 40.36 -12.20 19.32
CA ALA A 38 39.94 -13.58 19.04
C ALA A 38 38.42 -13.71 18.89
N SER A 39 37.69 -12.89 19.66
CA SER A 39 36.24 -12.82 19.62
C SER A 39 35.72 -12.07 18.38
N ALA A 40 36.43 -11.03 17.94
CA ALA A 40 36.14 -10.40 16.66
C ALA A 40 36.34 -11.39 15.51
N ASP A 41 37.43 -12.17 15.52
CA ASP A 41 37.71 -13.22 14.54
C ASP A 41 36.65 -14.33 14.52
N ALA A 42 36.13 -14.72 15.69
CA ALA A 42 35.03 -15.68 15.79
C ALA A 42 33.75 -15.17 15.11
N VAL A 43 33.39 -13.91 15.33
CA VAL A 43 32.24 -13.27 14.66
C VAL A 43 32.48 -13.19 13.14
N LEU A 44 33.68 -12.82 12.70
CA LEU A 44 34.00 -12.76 11.27
C LEU A 44 33.94 -14.12 10.59
N ARG A 45 34.42 -15.16 11.28
CA ARG A 45 34.31 -16.55 10.81
C ARG A 45 32.84 -16.94 10.66
N TYR A 46 32.03 -16.68 11.68
CA TYR A 46 30.59 -16.93 11.60
C TYR A 46 29.95 -16.19 10.40
N CYS A 47 30.29 -14.91 10.20
CA CYS A 47 29.79 -14.17 9.05
C CYS A 47 30.17 -14.83 7.72
N ARG A 48 31.43 -15.26 7.56
CA ARG A 48 31.89 -15.95 6.35
C ARG A 48 31.18 -17.29 6.15
N ASP A 49 31.08 -18.09 7.21
CA ASP A 49 30.44 -19.41 7.19
C ASP A 49 28.95 -19.34 6.82
N HIS A 50 28.28 -18.22 7.14
CA HIS A 50 26.87 -17.99 6.85
C HIS A 50 26.64 -16.99 5.71
N THR A 51 27.68 -16.63 4.96
CA THR A 51 27.62 -15.66 3.84
C THR A 51 26.99 -14.31 4.23
N LEU A 52 27.18 -13.89 5.48
CA LEU A 52 26.68 -12.63 5.99
C LEU A 52 27.60 -11.50 5.57
N GLN A 53 26.95 -10.43 5.14
CA GLN A 53 27.52 -9.10 4.96
C GLN A 53 28.09 -8.55 6.27
N PHE A 54 29.31 -8.04 6.22
CA PHE A 54 29.96 -7.42 7.38
C PHE A 54 30.94 -6.32 6.99
N GLU A 55 31.22 -5.47 7.98
CA GLU A 55 32.31 -4.50 7.94
C GLU A 55 32.94 -4.38 9.33
N GLN A 56 34.25 -4.63 9.40
CA GLN A 56 35.06 -4.58 10.62
C GLN A 56 35.92 -3.33 10.62
N TRP A 57 35.91 -2.64 11.76
CA TRP A 57 36.69 -1.44 12.00
C TRP A 57 37.56 -1.66 13.23
N GLU A 58 38.84 -1.33 13.13
CA GLU A 58 39.75 -1.28 14.28
C GLU A 58 39.83 0.15 14.78
N ILE A 59 39.51 0.34 16.05
CA ILE A 59 39.43 1.67 16.68
C ILE A 59 40.39 1.70 17.86
N LEU A 60 41.28 2.70 17.88
CA LEU A 60 42.17 3.01 18.99
C LEU A 60 42.02 4.49 19.34
N ASP A 61 41.79 4.80 20.61
CA ASP A 61 41.58 6.16 21.11
C ASP A 61 40.54 6.96 20.31
N GLY A 62 39.45 6.30 19.92
CA GLY A 62 38.36 6.89 19.15
C GLY A 62 38.67 7.14 17.67
N LYS A 63 39.82 6.67 17.16
CA LYS A 63 40.23 6.80 15.76
C LYS A 63 40.28 5.45 15.07
N VAL A 64 39.85 5.42 13.81
CA VAL A 64 40.04 4.27 12.93
C VAL A 64 41.53 4.16 12.57
N ILE A 65 42.15 3.02 12.85
CA ILE A 65 43.60 2.83 12.65
C ILE A 65 43.97 1.99 11.43
N SER A 66 43.01 1.27 10.84
CA SER A 66 43.22 0.46 9.65
C SER A 66 42.03 0.59 8.68
N PRO A 67 42.25 0.40 7.36
CA PRO A 67 41.15 0.30 6.41
C PRO A 67 40.19 -0.81 6.85
N PRO A 68 38.87 -0.57 6.77
CA PRO A 68 37.92 -1.55 7.24
C PRO A 68 37.97 -2.84 6.41
N ASN A 69 37.89 -3.97 7.09
CA ASN A 69 37.79 -5.29 6.48
C ASN A 69 36.32 -5.58 6.16
N THR A 70 36.00 -5.73 4.88
CA THR A 70 34.63 -5.84 4.35
C THR A 70 34.41 -7.21 3.70
N SER A 71 33.15 -7.66 3.64
CA SER A 71 32.78 -8.78 2.76
C SER A 71 33.00 -8.43 1.26
N ASP A 72 33.27 -9.44 0.43
CA ASP A 72 33.49 -9.26 -1.01
C ASP A 72 32.28 -8.63 -1.72
N ARG A 73 32.55 -7.80 -2.75
CA ARG A 73 31.50 -7.16 -3.56
C ARG A 73 30.76 -8.19 -4.43
N ILE A 74 29.43 -8.13 -4.42
CA ILE A 74 28.56 -8.94 -5.28
C ILE A 74 28.60 -8.40 -6.73
N ALA A 75 28.40 -9.30 -7.69
CA ALA A 75 28.56 -9.07 -9.12
C ALA A 75 27.66 -7.96 -9.71
N ARG A 76 28.18 -7.26 -10.72
CA ARG A 76 27.48 -6.20 -11.49
C ARG A 76 26.30 -6.77 -12.27
N ASP A 77 25.21 -6.01 -12.35
CA ASP A 77 24.11 -6.34 -13.25
C ASP A 77 24.37 -5.90 -14.69
N ARG A 78 24.18 -6.81 -15.64
CA ARG A 78 24.13 -6.43 -17.06
C ARG A 78 22.71 -6.08 -17.49
N ALA A 79 21.68 -6.73 -16.93
CA ALA A 79 20.30 -6.61 -17.40
C ALA A 79 19.70 -5.20 -17.14
N ILE A 80 19.86 -4.65 -15.93
CA ILE A 80 19.37 -3.29 -15.63
C ILE A 80 20.04 -2.22 -16.51
N ARG A 81 21.30 -2.42 -16.90
CA ARG A 81 22.05 -1.43 -17.70
C ARG A 81 21.41 -1.24 -19.07
N ASP A 82 20.99 -2.33 -19.70
CA ASP A 82 20.35 -2.27 -21.01
C ASP A 82 19.01 -1.50 -20.92
N THR A 83 18.19 -1.77 -19.89
CA THR A 83 16.95 -1.02 -19.63
C THR A 83 17.21 0.47 -19.38
N LEU A 84 18.22 0.80 -18.57
CA LEU A 84 18.57 2.19 -18.26
C LEU A 84 19.08 2.96 -19.48
N VAL A 85 19.86 2.31 -20.35
CA VAL A 85 20.27 2.90 -21.63
C VAL A 85 19.05 3.21 -22.49
N THR A 86 18.09 2.28 -22.60
CA THR A 86 16.84 2.53 -23.32
C THR A 86 16.08 3.72 -22.75
N LEU A 87 15.92 3.81 -21.43
CA LEU A 87 15.23 4.93 -20.76
C LEU A 87 15.85 6.29 -21.13
N THR A 88 17.17 6.41 -21.12
CA THR A 88 17.85 7.68 -21.47
C THR A 88 17.71 8.09 -22.95
N THR A 89 17.17 7.20 -23.78
CA THR A 89 16.93 7.42 -25.22
C THR A 89 15.45 7.54 -25.60
N ILE A 90 14.53 7.47 -24.63
CA ILE A 90 13.07 7.47 -24.90
C ILE A 90 12.55 8.82 -25.41
N THR A 91 13.24 9.92 -25.11
CA THR A 91 12.76 11.27 -25.42
C THR A 91 13.90 12.19 -25.85
N ASP A 92 13.58 13.09 -26.77
CA ASP A 92 14.43 14.19 -27.21
C ASP A 92 14.18 15.48 -26.38
N ASP A 93 13.23 15.48 -25.44
CA ASP A 93 12.99 16.62 -24.53
C ASP A 93 14.15 16.78 -23.53
N GLU A 94 14.89 17.88 -23.63
CA GLU A 94 16.12 18.10 -22.86
C GLU A 94 15.91 18.08 -21.33
N PRO A 95 14.89 18.76 -20.74
CA PRO A 95 14.60 18.66 -19.31
C PRO A 95 14.30 17.24 -18.84
N LEU A 96 13.44 16.51 -19.57
CA LEU A 96 13.08 15.13 -19.23
C LEU A 96 14.28 14.18 -19.40
N ASN A 97 15.12 14.38 -20.42
CA ASN A 97 16.32 13.59 -20.65
C ASN A 97 17.35 13.76 -19.52
N GLY A 98 17.57 14.99 -19.05
CA GLY A 98 18.42 15.25 -17.89
C GLY A 98 17.93 14.50 -16.65
N LEU A 99 16.63 14.57 -16.38
CA LEU A 99 16.02 13.88 -15.24
C LEU A 99 16.08 12.35 -15.37
N LEU A 100 15.93 11.80 -16.58
CA LEU A 100 16.08 10.37 -16.86
C LEU A 100 17.53 9.90 -16.70
N SER A 101 18.49 10.75 -17.03
CA SER A 101 19.92 10.47 -16.81
C SER A 101 20.24 10.40 -15.32
N ASP A 102 19.70 11.33 -14.52
CA ASP A 102 19.82 11.30 -13.06
C ASP A 102 19.14 10.05 -12.48
N PHE A 103 17.90 9.76 -12.90
CA PHE A 103 17.18 8.55 -12.54
C PHE A 103 18.00 7.29 -12.83
N ALA A 104 18.61 7.20 -14.02
CA ALA A 104 19.40 6.05 -14.41
C ALA A 104 20.66 5.87 -13.55
N ALA A 105 21.37 6.97 -13.27
CA ALA A 105 22.56 6.93 -12.41
C ALA A 105 22.23 6.47 -10.98
N ILE A 106 21.12 6.99 -10.42
CA ILE A 106 20.67 6.61 -9.08
C ILE A 106 20.17 5.17 -9.07
N SER A 107 19.40 4.74 -10.07
CA SER A 107 18.91 3.36 -10.20
C SER A 107 20.03 2.34 -10.27
N LEU A 108 21.10 2.64 -11.03
CA LEU A 108 22.28 1.79 -11.11
C LEU A 108 22.95 1.67 -9.74
N THR A 109 23.13 2.79 -9.04
CA THR A 109 23.70 2.83 -7.68
C THR A 109 22.84 2.03 -6.70
N ALA A 110 21.52 2.25 -6.71
CA ALA A 110 20.56 1.55 -5.87
C ALA A 110 20.60 0.04 -6.12
N SER A 111 20.64 -0.38 -7.38
CA SER A 111 20.73 -1.79 -7.77
C SER A 111 22.05 -2.43 -7.34
N GLU A 112 23.19 -1.77 -7.55
CA GLU A 112 24.51 -2.27 -7.14
C GLU A 112 24.60 -2.41 -5.61
N LEU A 113 24.15 -1.39 -4.85
CA LEU A 113 24.13 -1.43 -3.38
C LEU A 113 23.13 -2.48 -2.86
N SER A 114 21.94 -2.57 -3.44
CA SER A 114 20.93 -3.54 -3.03
C SER A 114 21.38 -4.98 -3.24
N ARG A 115 22.11 -5.27 -4.32
CA ARG A 115 22.71 -6.60 -4.56
C ARG A 115 23.84 -6.90 -3.62
N ALA A 116 24.62 -5.88 -3.28
CA ALA A 116 25.59 -5.96 -2.21
C ALA A 116 24.90 -6.08 -0.84
N ILE A 117 23.61 -6.41 -0.72
CA ILE A 117 22.96 -6.73 0.56
C ILE A 117 22.21 -8.05 0.34
N ALA A 118 22.24 -8.94 1.33
CA ALA A 118 21.77 -10.33 1.20
C ALA A 118 20.30 -10.58 0.74
N PRO A 119 19.33 -9.63 0.80
CA PRO A 119 18.04 -9.81 0.15
C PRO A 119 18.10 -9.38 -1.31
N THR A 120 18.24 -10.34 -2.23
CA THR A 120 18.22 -10.13 -3.69
C THR A 120 16.96 -9.44 -4.22
N TRP A 121 15.87 -9.44 -3.45
CA TRP A 121 14.60 -8.88 -3.87
C TRP A 121 14.58 -7.34 -3.90
N PHE A 122 15.38 -6.62 -3.10
CA PHE A 122 15.47 -5.15 -3.23
C PHE A 122 15.99 -4.73 -4.60
N ALA A 123 17.02 -5.43 -5.08
CA ALA A 123 17.54 -5.22 -6.42
C ALA A 123 16.49 -5.58 -7.49
N SER A 124 15.66 -6.59 -7.24
CA SER A 124 14.53 -6.93 -8.11
C SER A 124 13.47 -5.83 -8.12
N ASP A 125 13.14 -5.22 -6.98
CA ASP A 125 12.19 -4.11 -6.89
C ASP A 125 12.69 -2.88 -7.65
N VAL A 126 13.98 -2.53 -7.51
CA VAL A 126 14.60 -1.44 -8.29
C VAL A 126 14.59 -1.76 -9.79
N SER A 127 14.93 -2.99 -10.19
CA SER A 127 14.85 -3.40 -11.59
C SER A 127 13.42 -3.32 -12.13
N HIS A 128 12.43 -3.81 -11.37
CA HIS A 128 11.03 -3.74 -11.78
C HIS A 128 10.52 -2.31 -11.89
N SER A 129 10.87 -1.42 -10.96
CA SER A 129 10.47 -0.01 -11.04
C SER A 129 11.03 0.68 -12.29
N CYS A 130 12.26 0.33 -12.70
CA CYS A 130 12.84 0.83 -13.96
C CYS A 130 12.06 0.35 -15.19
N ILE A 131 11.70 -0.95 -15.22
CA ILE A 131 10.92 -1.54 -16.32
C ILE A 131 9.54 -0.89 -16.39
N GLN A 132 8.84 -0.77 -15.26
CA GLN A 132 7.53 -0.15 -15.21
C GLN A 132 7.57 1.32 -15.59
N LEU A 133 8.57 2.08 -15.14
CA LEU A 133 8.77 3.46 -15.57
C LEU A 133 8.90 3.53 -17.11
N SER A 134 9.70 2.65 -17.70
CA SER A 134 9.86 2.58 -19.16
C SER A 134 8.53 2.34 -19.87
N HIS A 135 7.70 1.42 -19.36
CA HIS A 135 6.37 1.16 -19.89
C HIS A 135 5.46 2.39 -19.76
N HIS A 136 5.41 3.02 -18.59
CA HIS A 136 4.59 4.21 -18.35
C HIS A 136 4.97 5.37 -19.27
N LEU A 137 6.27 5.63 -19.45
CA LEU A 137 6.74 6.70 -20.34
C LEU A 137 6.46 6.41 -21.82
N THR A 138 6.44 5.13 -22.22
CA THR A 138 6.11 4.75 -23.59
C THR A 138 4.60 4.87 -23.86
N SER A 139 3.76 4.63 -22.84
CA SER A 139 2.29 4.72 -22.96
C SER A 139 1.73 6.12 -22.77
N GLU A 140 2.32 6.91 -21.86
CA GLU A 140 1.90 8.27 -21.55
C GLU A 140 2.36 9.22 -22.66
N LYS A 141 1.46 10.07 -23.15
CA LYS A 141 1.76 11.02 -24.24
C LYS A 141 1.90 12.45 -23.74
N ASP A 142 1.40 12.77 -22.55
CA ASP A 142 1.53 14.09 -21.95
C ASP A 142 2.92 14.30 -21.30
N PRO A 143 3.75 15.22 -21.81
CA PRO A 143 5.09 15.46 -21.26
C PRO A 143 5.07 15.94 -19.81
N HIS A 144 4.04 16.66 -19.37
CA HIS A 144 3.93 17.12 -17.98
C HIS A 144 3.71 15.95 -17.01
N THR A 145 2.85 15.01 -17.40
CA THR A 145 2.62 13.78 -16.66
C THR A 145 3.87 12.91 -16.65
N GLN A 146 4.54 12.72 -17.79
CA GLN A 146 5.83 12.02 -17.86
C GLN A 146 6.86 12.65 -16.91
N PHE A 147 7.04 13.97 -16.96
CA PHE A 147 7.97 14.70 -16.08
C PHE A 147 7.65 14.48 -14.60
N THR A 148 6.37 14.52 -14.22
CA THR A 148 5.91 14.29 -12.84
C THR A 148 6.20 12.86 -12.39
N ILE A 149 5.95 11.86 -13.24
CA ILE A 149 6.22 10.45 -12.94
C ILE A 149 7.72 10.22 -12.73
N VAL A 150 8.58 10.72 -13.62
CA VAL A 150 10.04 10.56 -13.46
C VAL A 150 10.50 11.31 -12.21
N THR A 151 10.02 12.52 -11.95
CA THR A 151 10.43 13.31 -10.77
C THR A 151 10.13 12.57 -9.47
N ASN A 152 8.91 12.04 -9.34
CA ASN A 152 8.52 11.27 -8.14
C ASN A 152 9.33 9.98 -8.01
N SER A 153 9.62 9.29 -9.13
CA SER A 153 10.39 8.05 -9.14
C SER A 153 11.86 8.29 -8.78
N THR A 154 12.46 9.37 -9.28
CA THR A 154 13.81 9.80 -8.92
C THR A 154 13.87 10.14 -7.43
N ALA A 155 12.94 10.95 -6.91
CA ALA A 155 12.91 11.31 -5.49
C ALA A 155 12.75 10.09 -4.56
N ALA A 156 11.95 9.10 -4.96
CA ALA A 156 11.80 7.85 -4.23
C ALA A 156 13.11 7.04 -4.20
N LEU A 157 13.79 6.90 -5.34
CA LEU A 157 15.09 6.22 -5.40
C LEU A 157 16.19 6.96 -4.64
N GLU A 158 16.22 8.30 -4.70
CA GLU A 158 17.13 9.10 -3.88
C GLU A 158 16.91 8.84 -2.40
N SER A 159 15.64 8.83 -1.97
CA SER A 159 15.27 8.55 -0.58
C SER A 159 15.68 7.14 -0.18
N LEU A 160 15.46 6.13 -1.03
CA LEU A 160 15.92 4.77 -0.80
C LEU A 160 17.45 4.70 -0.63
N CYS A 161 18.20 5.33 -1.53
CA CYS A 161 19.65 5.39 -1.48
C CYS A 161 20.16 6.10 -0.21
N CYS A 162 19.59 7.26 0.13
CA CYS A 162 20.03 8.09 1.25
C CYS A 162 19.56 7.59 2.62
N HIS A 163 18.43 6.89 2.69
CA HIS A 163 17.85 6.41 3.94
C HIS A 163 18.13 4.94 4.17
N ALA A 164 17.82 4.06 3.23
CA ALA A 164 17.95 2.62 3.43
C ALA A 164 19.40 2.16 3.22
N LEU A 165 20.01 2.60 2.11
CA LEU A 165 21.30 2.07 1.63
C LEU A 165 22.54 2.81 2.13
N ALA A 166 22.38 3.95 2.81
CA ALA A 166 23.49 4.79 3.31
C ALA A 166 24.53 4.03 4.16
N GLY A 167 24.09 3.03 4.92
CA GLY A 167 24.93 2.19 5.78
C GLY A 167 25.28 0.82 5.21
N ALA A 168 25.14 0.62 3.89
CA ALA A 168 25.55 -0.59 3.21
C ALA A 168 27.09 -0.69 3.13
N SER A 169 27.62 -1.91 3.24
CA SER A 169 29.06 -2.15 3.14
C SER A 169 29.55 -2.03 1.68
N PRO A 170 30.70 -1.37 1.42
CA PRO A 170 31.55 -0.67 2.37
C PRO A 170 31.05 0.74 2.71
N ILE A 171 30.80 1.03 3.99
CA ILE A 171 30.25 2.31 4.47
C ILE A 171 31.15 3.47 4.06
N HIS A 172 32.47 3.30 4.17
CA HIS A 172 33.45 4.34 3.82
C HIS A 172 33.51 4.67 2.32
N GLN A 173 32.99 3.80 1.46
CA GLN A 173 32.94 3.97 0.00
C GLN A 173 31.55 4.37 -0.48
N SER A 174 30.59 4.56 0.43
CA SER A 174 29.24 4.99 0.09
C SER A 174 29.31 6.39 -0.53
N SER A 175 29.35 6.43 -1.86
CA SER A 175 29.43 7.64 -2.69
C SER A 175 28.05 8.28 -2.86
N GLY A 176 27.25 8.28 -1.79
CA GLY A 176 25.89 8.79 -1.84
C GLY A 176 25.84 10.31 -1.81
N HIS A 177 24.74 10.83 -2.35
CA HIS A 177 24.34 12.22 -2.30
C HIS A 177 24.43 12.74 -0.83
N PRO A 178 24.78 14.02 -0.57
CA PRO A 178 25.11 14.55 0.77
C PRO A 178 23.98 14.52 1.83
N ARG A 179 22.86 13.84 1.60
CA ARG A 179 21.68 13.81 2.48
C ARG A 179 21.61 12.53 3.30
N PHE A 180 22.74 12.09 3.87
CA PHE A 180 22.70 10.99 4.83
C PHE A 180 22.17 11.46 6.17
N TYR A 181 21.01 10.95 6.58
CA TYR A 181 20.41 11.27 7.89
C TYR A 181 20.78 10.27 8.99
N SER A 182 21.39 9.14 8.63
CA SER A 182 21.89 8.12 9.56
C SER A 182 23.11 7.43 8.96
N LEU A 183 24.18 7.30 9.74
CA LEU A 183 25.40 6.58 9.34
C LEU A 183 25.12 5.12 8.96
N LEU A 184 24.19 4.48 9.66
CA LEU A 184 23.84 3.08 9.42
C LEU A 184 22.60 2.94 8.53
N GLY A 185 21.95 4.05 8.16
CA GLY A 185 20.71 4.03 7.41
C GLY A 185 19.53 3.41 8.19
N THR A 186 18.54 2.96 7.43
CA THR A 186 17.22 2.46 7.87
C THR A 186 16.76 1.21 7.10
N GLY A 187 17.71 0.47 6.50
CA GLY A 187 17.43 -0.70 5.66
C GLY A 187 16.53 -1.80 6.26
N ILE A 188 16.58 -2.06 7.56
CA ILE A 188 15.65 -2.98 8.25
C ILE A 188 14.23 -2.42 8.28
N ALA A 189 14.07 -1.12 8.52
CA ALA A 189 12.75 -0.51 8.48
C ALA A 189 12.17 -0.56 7.06
N GLU A 190 12.99 -0.26 6.06
CA GLU A 190 12.59 -0.38 4.65
C GLU A 190 12.24 -1.84 4.28
N MET A 191 13.04 -2.79 4.77
CA MET A 191 12.76 -4.21 4.61
C MET A 191 11.41 -4.61 5.22
N ALA A 192 11.05 -4.06 6.38
CA ALA A 192 9.73 -4.30 6.98
C ALA A 192 8.59 -3.82 6.08
N LEU A 193 8.72 -2.64 5.45
CA LEU A 193 7.72 -2.08 4.54
C LEU A 193 7.54 -2.96 3.31
N ALA A 194 8.66 -3.32 2.67
CA ALA A 194 8.64 -4.16 1.49
C ALA A 194 8.10 -5.56 1.78
N ARG A 195 8.37 -6.12 2.97
CA ARG A 195 7.79 -7.39 3.42
C ARG A 195 6.28 -7.32 3.63
N LEU A 196 5.79 -6.24 4.26
CA LEU A 196 4.36 -6.02 4.42
C LEU A 196 3.66 -5.87 3.06
N ARG A 197 4.24 -5.06 2.15
CA ARG A 197 3.77 -4.92 0.77
C ARG A 197 3.73 -6.28 0.06
N ALA A 198 4.84 -7.04 0.10
CA ALA A 198 4.95 -8.35 -0.55
C ALA A 198 3.91 -9.34 -0.01
N PHE A 199 3.69 -9.36 1.31
CA PHE A 199 2.65 -10.20 1.93
C PHE A 199 1.25 -9.87 1.40
N VAL A 200 0.90 -8.58 1.29
CA VAL A 200 -0.40 -8.17 0.74
C VAL A 200 -0.51 -8.54 -0.74
N GLN A 201 0.56 -8.34 -1.51
CA GLN A 201 0.60 -8.69 -2.93
C GLN A 201 0.48 -10.19 -3.18
N GLU A 202 1.12 -11.01 -2.36
CA GLU A 202 1.04 -12.47 -2.43
C GLU A 202 -0.40 -12.97 -2.23
N ILE A 203 -1.20 -12.31 -1.40
CA ILE A 203 -2.55 -12.79 -1.10
C ILE A 203 -3.60 -12.09 -1.96
N VAL A 204 -3.64 -10.76 -1.94
CA VAL A 204 -4.65 -9.96 -2.65
C VAL A 204 -4.27 -9.77 -4.12
N GLY A 205 -2.97 -9.57 -4.42
CA GLY A 205 -2.50 -9.46 -5.79
C GLY A 205 -2.69 -10.76 -6.58
N GLU A 206 -2.47 -11.92 -5.94
CA GLU A 206 -2.73 -13.22 -6.55
C GLU A 206 -4.22 -13.53 -6.74
N ALA A 207 -5.11 -12.88 -5.99
CA ALA A 207 -6.54 -12.94 -6.27
C ALA A 207 -6.89 -12.27 -7.62
N ARG A 208 -6.00 -11.46 -8.20
CA ARG A 208 -6.16 -10.90 -9.56
C ARG A 208 -7.53 -10.25 -9.79
N ILE A 209 -8.02 -9.50 -8.80
CA ILE A 209 -9.36 -8.89 -8.80
C ILE A 209 -9.65 -8.12 -10.10
N PRO A 210 -8.76 -7.24 -10.61
CA PRO A 210 -9.00 -6.56 -11.88
C PRO A 210 -9.18 -7.50 -13.08
N SER A 211 -8.38 -8.57 -13.16
CA SER A 211 -8.46 -9.54 -14.25
C SER A 211 -9.74 -10.39 -14.16
N GLN A 212 -10.14 -10.80 -12.93
CA GLN A 212 -11.42 -11.49 -12.72
C GLN A 212 -12.61 -10.61 -13.12
N LEU A 213 -12.54 -9.32 -12.78
CA LEU A 213 -13.56 -8.33 -13.15
C LEU A 213 -13.67 -8.20 -14.68
N LYS A 214 -12.56 -8.11 -15.42
CA LYS A 214 -12.56 -8.14 -16.90
C LYS A 214 -13.22 -9.41 -17.43
N GLY A 215 -13.01 -10.55 -16.76
CA GLY A 215 -13.66 -11.83 -17.09
C GLY A 215 -15.19 -11.79 -17.00
N PHE A 216 -15.80 -10.83 -16.30
CA PHE A 216 -17.26 -10.69 -16.23
C PHE A 216 -17.90 -10.25 -17.56
N ALA A 217 -17.10 -9.85 -18.55
CA ALA A 217 -17.57 -9.67 -19.93
C ALA A 217 -18.15 -10.96 -20.53
N SER A 218 -17.74 -12.13 -20.03
CA SER A 218 -18.26 -13.45 -20.45
C SER A 218 -19.48 -13.92 -19.65
N ARG A 219 -19.86 -13.21 -18.58
CA ARG A 219 -20.97 -13.60 -17.71
C ARG A 219 -22.29 -12.97 -18.18
N PRO A 220 -23.43 -13.68 -18.04
CA PRO A 220 -24.71 -13.16 -18.47
C PRO A 220 -25.09 -11.87 -17.72
N VAL A 221 -25.81 -10.99 -18.40
CA VAL A 221 -26.34 -9.76 -17.83
C VAL A 221 -27.34 -10.05 -16.69
N ILE A 222 -27.31 -9.26 -15.61
CA ILE A 222 -28.20 -9.40 -14.44
C ILE A 222 -29.26 -8.25 -14.42
N GLY A 223 -29.45 -7.58 -15.54
CA GLY A 223 -30.31 -6.40 -15.65
C GLY A 223 -29.64 -5.12 -15.11
N SER A 224 -30.44 -4.07 -14.89
CA SER A 224 -29.91 -2.77 -14.42
C SER A 224 -29.72 -2.79 -12.91
N LEU A 225 -28.46 -2.91 -12.46
CA LEU A 225 -28.07 -2.92 -11.05
C LEU A 225 -28.65 -1.73 -10.27
N ALA A 226 -28.75 -0.56 -10.89
CA ALA A 226 -29.32 0.65 -10.29
C ALA A 226 -30.80 0.55 -9.91
N ARG A 227 -31.51 -0.45 -10.44
CA ARG A 227 -32.95 -0.68 -10.18
C ARG A 227 -33.20 -1.86 -9.25
N LEU A 228 -32.17 -2.64 -8.94
CA LEU A 228 -32.31 -3.78 -8.05
C LEU A 228 -32.49 -3.29 -6.61
N PRO A 229 -33.42 -3.89 -5.84
CA PRO A 229 -33.53 -3.58 -4.43
C PRO A 229 -32.29 -4.07 -3.69
N THR A 230 -31.99 -3.48 -2.53
CA THR A 230 -30.75 -3.77 -1.78
C THR A 230 -30.73 -5.16 -1.13
N ASP A 231 -31.88 -5.82 -1.04
CA ASP A 231 -32.06 -7.21 -0.59
C ASP A 231 -32.06 -8.22 -1.75
N ASP A 232 -31.82 -7.78 -2.99
CA ASP A 232 -31.68 -8.69 -4.13
C ASP A 232 -30.50 -9.67 -3.89
N PRO A 233 -30.68 -10.99 -4.16
CA PRO A 233 -29.66 -12.00 -3.93
C PRO A 233 -28.29 -11.67 -4.52
N ILE A 234 -28.24 -10.95 -5.64
CA ILE A 234 -26.99 -10.56 -6.30
C ILE A 234 -26.02 -9.86 -5.33
N TRP A 235 -26.53 -9.04 -4.39
CA TRP A 235 -25.74 -8.26 -3.45
C TRP A 235 -25.12 -9.10 -2.32
N THR A 236 -25.50 -10.37 -2.23
CA THR A 236 -24.98 -11.33 -1.23
C THR A 236 -24.08 -12.39 -1.84
N GLU A 237 -24.04 -12.48 -3.17
CA GLU A 237 -23.18 -13.42 -3.88
C GLU A 237 -21.70 -13.01 -3.83
N THR A 238 -20.81 -13.99 -3.85
CA THR A 238 -19.36 -13.76 -3.93
C THR A 238 -18.88 -14.03 -5.36
N TYR A 239 -18.39 -12.98 -6.02
CA TYR A 239 -17.96 -13.06 -7.41
C TYR A 239 -16.46 -13.29 -7.58
N ILE A 240 -15.65 -12.86 -6.60
CA ILE A 240 -14.20 -13.04 -6.58
C ILE A 240 -13.85 -14.37 -5.91
N ILE A 241 -13.18 -15.22 -6.67
CA ILE A 241 -12.66 -16.50 -6.17
C ILE A 241 -11.17 -16.39 -5.82
N ASP A 242 -10.69 -17.25 -4.93
CA ASP A 242 -9.27 -17.32 -4.62
C ASP A 242 -8.42 -18.01 -5.70
N ARG A 243 -7.10 -17.92 -5.59
CA ARG A 243 -6.15 -18.52 -6.53
C ARG A 243 -6.30 -20.04 -6.65
N SER A 244 -6.52 -20.74 -5.54
CA SER A 244 -6.72 -22.21 -5.56
C SER A 244 -7.92 -22.60 -6.44
N SER A 245 -9.00 -21.84 -6.33
CA SER A 245 -10.19 -22.00 -7.16
C SER A 245 -9.91 -21.59 -8.61
N LEU A 246 -9.12 -20.52 -8.82
CA LEU A 246 -8.72 -20.05 -10.15
C LEU A 246 -7.91 -21.09 -10.92
N ALA A 247 -6.94 -21.75 -10.28
CA ALA A 247 -6.10 -22.79 -10.89
C ALA A 247 -6.91 -24.03 -11.35
N SER A 248 -8.04 -24.30 -10.68
CA SER A 248 -8.96 -25.37 -11.07
C SER A 248 -9.93 -24.95 -12.20
N ALA A 249 -10.13 -23.65 -12.40
CA ALA A 249 -10.90 -23.12 -13.50
C ALA A 249 -10.02 -23.09 -14.77
N THR A 250 -10.46 -23.76 -15.84
CA THR A 250 -9.79 -23.82 -17.15
C THR A 250 -9.52 -22.46 -17.81
N ALA A 251 -9.96 -21.35 -17.21
CA ALA A 251 -9.73 -19.97 -17.63
C ALA A 251 -8.42 -19.34 -17.09
N ALA A 252 -7.63 -20.06 -16.28
CA ALA A 252 -6.38 -19.53 -15.71
C ALA A 252 -5.29 -19.22 -16.74
N ALA A 253 -5.38 -19.75 -17.97
CA ALA A 253 -4.34 -19.61 -18.99
C ALA A 253 -4.27 -18.22 -19.66
N ASP A 254 -5.35 -17.42 -19.63
CA ASP A 254 -5.42 -16.10 -20.29
C ASP A 254 -5.37 -14.90 -19.31
N LEU A 255 -5.33 -15.17 -18.01
CA LEU A 255 -5.16 -14.13 -16.99
C LEU A 255 -3.66 -13.89 -16.88
N GLY A 256 -3.15 -12.81 -17.47
CA GLY A 256 -1.72 -12.48 -17.61
C GLY A 256 -0.83 -12.80 -16.39
N SER A 257 0.45 -13.11 -16.63
CA SER A 257 1.40 -13.60 -15.62
C SER A 257 1.94 -12.55 -14.66
N GLU A 258 1.66 -11.26 -14.87
CA GLU A 258 2.34 -10.20 -14.13
C GLU A 258 1.73 -9.98 -12.73
N PRO A 259 2.54 -10.05 -11.66
CA PRO A 259 2.11 -9.66 -10.32
C PRO A 259 1.75 -8.18 -10.31
N ILE A 260 0.66 -7.86 -9.61
CA ILE A 260 -0.14 -6.68 -9.97
C ILE A 260 0.59 -5.34 -9.81
N TYR A 261 1.54 -5.12 -8.88
CA TYR A 261 2.41 -3.92 -8.90
C TYR A 261 3.66 -4.06 -8.00
N PRO A 262 4.88 -4.36 -8.48
CA PRO A 262 6.09 -4.24 -7.65
C PRO A 262 6.44 -2.77 -7.33
N LEU A 263 5.69 -2.13 -6.42
CA LEU A 263 5.91 -0.75 -5.99
C LEU A 263 7.23 -0.62 -5.24
N LEU A 264 8.07 0.33 -5.61
CA LEU A 264 9.26 0.66 -4.84
C LEU A 264 8.87 1.26 -3.49
N THR A 265 9.19 0.59 -2.39
CA THR A 265 8.98 1.14 -1.05
C THR A 265 10.09 2.10 -0.68
N TYR A 266 9.75 3.19 0.02
CA TYR A 266 10.74 4.08 0.61
C TYR A 266 10.19 4.83 1.84
N LEU A 267 11.10 5.22 2.75
CA LEU A 267 10.81 6.20 3.80
C LEU A 267 10.92 7.63 3.27
N SER A 268 9.83 8.40 3.35
CA SER A 268 9.76 9.79 2.90
C SER A 268 9.95 10.79 4.06
N ASP A 269 10.66 11.88 3.74
CA ASP A 269 10.79 13.07 4.59
C ASP A 269 9.61 14.05 4.44
N ILE A 270 8.96 14.01 3.28
CA ILE A 270 7.99 15.03 2.85
C ILE A 270 6.58 14.43 2.81
N ASP A 271 6.46 13.24 2.23
CA ASP A 271 5.18 12.57 2.09
C ASP A 271 4.78 11.89 3.40
N HIS A 272 3.47 11.83 3.61
CA HIS A 272 2.88 10.91 4.58
C HIS A 272 2.89 9.49 3.99
N PHE A 273 2.04 8.59 4.48
CA PHE A 273 1.74 7.38 3.72
C PHE A 273 1.16 7.80 2.37
N ARG A 274 1.73 7.31 1.27
CA ARG A 274 1.31 7.68 -0.08
C ARG A 274 1.66 6.61 -1.08
N THR A 275 0.71 6.27 -1.93
CA THR A 275 0.96 5.48 -3.14
C THR A 275 1.01 6.35 -4.39
N THR A 276 1.90 5.96 -5.32
CA THR A 276 1.86 6.38 -6.72
C THR A 276 1.81 5.13 -7.61
N GLY A 277 1.74 5.29 -8.94
CA GLY A 277 1.79 4.15 -9.87
C GLY A 277 3.05 3.28 -9.77
N LEU A 278 4.14 3.81 -9.19
CA LEU A 278 5.45 3.14 -9.12
C LEU A 278 6.00 2.99 -7.70
N THR A 279 5.46 3.72 -6.73
CA THR A 279 6.07 3.85 -5.40
C THR A 279 5.05 3.75 -4.28
N LEU A 280 5.52 3.29 -3.12
CA LEU A 280 4.76 3.22 -1.88
C LEU A 280 5.61 3.83 -0.77
N SER A 281 5.22 5.00 -0.27
CA SER A 281 5.97 5.69 0.77
C SER A 281 5.37 5.49 2.15
N ALA A 282 6.25 5.55 3.16
CA ALA A 282 5.84 5.68 4.54
C ALA A 282 6.60 6.85 5.20
N PRO A 283 5.98 7.57 6.14
CA PRO A 283 6.59 8.73 6.75
C PRO A 283 7.64 8.30 7.79
N ARG A 284 8.76 9.02 7.89
CA ARG A 284 9.84 8.71 8.86
C ARG A 284 9.42 8.52 10.33
N PRO A 285 8.41 9.22 10.88
CA PRO A 285 7.95 8.99 12.24
C PRO A 285 7.61 7.52 12.57
N ILE A 286 7.34 6.65 11.58
CA ILE A 286 7.15 5.21 11.83
C ILE A 286 8.37 4.55 12.50
N LEU A 287 9.58 5.08 12.30
CA LEU A 287 10.81 4.57 12.89
C LEU A 287 10.77 4.58 14.43
N THR A 288 10.05 5.54 15.00
CA THR A 288 9.96 5.75 16.45
C THR A 288 8.55 5.55 17.00
N SER A 289 7.54 5.52 16.13
CA SER A 289 6.14 5.65 16.53
C SER A 289 5.17 4.65 15.91
N CYS A 290 5.63 3.68 15.12
CA CYS A 290 4.72 2.72 14.46
C CYS A 290 3.97 1.79 15.43
N ASN A 291 4.36 1.74 16.70
CA ASN A 291 3.61 1.06 17.75
C ASN A 291 2.39 1.86 18.29
N SER A 292 2.12 3.04 17.74
CA SER A 292 0.96 3.89 18.07
C SER A 292 -0.05 3.90 16.93
N LEU A 293 -1.35 4.03 17.22
CA LEU A 293 -2.37 4.11 16.16
C LEU A 293 -2.14 5.30 15.20
N SER A 294 -1.53 6.38 15.67
CA SER A 294 -1.26 7.56 14.85
C SER A 294 -0.27 7.33 13.70
N TRP A 295 0.66 6.38 13.87
CA TRP A 295 1.68 6.07 12.87
C TRP A 295 1.72 4.57 12.53
N THR A 296 0.61 3.88 12.74
CA THR A 296 0.50 2.43 12.52
C THR A 296 0.82 2.05 11.08
N LEU A 297 1.56 0.96 10.92
CA LEU A 297 1.85 0.39 9.59
C LEU A 297 0.61 -0.16 8.90
N LEU A 298 -0.51 -0.36 9.60
CA LEU A 298 -1.80 -0.67 8.96
C LEU A 298 -2.26 0.45 8.02
N THR A 299 -1.76 1.67 8.15
CA THR A 299 -2.09 2.74 7.20
C THR A 299 -1.58 2.42 5.79
N LEU A 300 -0.53 1.61 5.65
CA LEU A 300 -0.04 1.16 4.35
C LEU A 300 -1.06 0.29 3.62
N THR A 301 -1.97 -0.40 4.31
CA THR A 301 -2.97 -1.21 3.62
C THR A 301 -3.99 -0.36 2.88
N HIS A 302 -4.30 0.83 3.41
CA HIS A 302 -5.10 1.84 2.71
C HIS A 302 -4.38 2.32 1.45
N GLU A 303 -3.09 2.65 1.56
CA GLU A 303 -2.27 3.07 0.42
C GLU A 303 -2.15 1.98 -0.65
N ILE A 304 -1.94 0.73 -0.26
CA ILE A 304 -1.91 -0.40 -1.20
C ILE A 304 -3.29 -0.64 -1.83
N SER A 305 -4.38 -0.36 -1.11
CA SER A 305 -5.74 -0.49 -1.64
C SER A 305 -6.00 0.43 -2.83
N HIS A 306 -5.38 1.62 -2.88
CA HIS A 306 -5.44 2.50 -4.06
C HIS A 306 -5.00 1.77 -5.33
N CYS A 307 -3.89 1.00 -5.30
CA CYS A 307 -3.45 0.25 -6.48
C CYS A 307 -4.48 -0.76 -6.99
N PHE A 308 -5.16 -1.46 -6.07
CA PHE A 308 -6.19 -2.43 -6.48
C PHE A 308 -7.41 -1.74 -7.08
N ILE A 309 -7.82 -0.62 -6.49
CA ILE A 309 -8.96 0.17 -6.96
C ILE A 309 -8.65 0.87 -8.29
N ASP A 310 -7.42 1.38 -8.49
CA ASP A 310 -6.99 1.92 -9.79
C ASP A 310 -7.00 0.82 -10.87
N GLY A 311 -6.55 -0.38 -10.56
CA GLY A 311 -6.67 -1.53 -11.46
C GLY A 311 -8.13 -1.87 -11.81
N VAL A 312 -9.06 -1.70 -10.86
CA VAL A 312 -10.51 -1.85 -11.09
C VAL A 312 -11.04 -0.73 -11.99
N PHE A 313 -10.63 0.53 -11.79
CA PHE A 313 -11.03 1.62 -12.68
C PHE A 313 -10.50 1.44 -14.09
N ASN A 314 -9.27 0.94 -14.26
CA ASN A 314 -8.72 0.59 -15.57
C ASN A 314 -9.52 -0.52 -16.29
N ALA A 315 -10.34 -1.30 -15.55
CA ALA A 315 -11.25 -2.28 -16.15
C ALA A 315 -12.65 -1.70 -16.43
N LEU A 316 -13.11 -0.74 -15.62
CA LEU A 316 -14.49 -0.25 -15.65
C LEU A 316 -14.66 1.07 -16.41
N LEU A 317 -13.75 2.03 -16.24
CA LEU A 317 -13.87 3.35 -16.83
C LEU A 317 -13.43 3.34 -18.30
N PRO A 318 -14.08 4.14 -19.16
CA PRO A 318 -13.68 4.26 -20.55
C PRO A 318 -12.37 5.07 -20.69
N GLU A 319 -11.57 4.74 -21.70
CA GLU A 319 -10.39 5.53 -22.05
C GLU A 319 -10.79 6.82 -22.78
N PHE A 320 -10.48 7.97 -22.18
CA PHE A 320 -10.68 9.28 -22.80
C PHE A 320 -9.36 9.80 -23.38
N SER A 321 -8.76 9.08 -24.32
CA SER A 321 -7.56 9.58 -25.00
C SER A 321 -7.95 10.59 -26.09
N PRO A 322 -7.43 11.84 -26.05
CA PRO A 322 -7.60 12.81 -27.12
C PRO A 322 -6.56 12.57 -28.22
N THR A 323 -6.63 11.44 -28.90
CA THR A 323 -5.91 11.30 -30.18
C THR A 323 -6.93 11.41 -31.31
N ASP A 324 -6.83 12.52 -32.05
CA ASP A 324 -7.47 12.75 -33.36
C ASP A 324 -8.98 13.04 -33.40
N GLY A 325 -9.56 13.58 -32.32
CA GLY A 325 -10.97 14.03 -32.34
C GLY A 325 -12.01 12.92 -32.55
N ILE A 326 -11.59 11.66 -32.39
CA ILE A 326 -12.43 10.47 -32.44
C ILE A 326 -12.68 10.04 -30.99
N ILE A 327 -13.95 10.01 -30.59
CA ILE A 327 -14.38 9.37 -29.35
C ILE A 327 -13.95 7.91 -29.41
N SER A 328 -13.15 7.44 -28.44
CA SER A 328 -12.78 6.02 -28.35
C SER A 328 -14.05 5.16 -28.37
N GLY A 329 -13.98 3.94 -28.92
CA GLY A 329 -15.13 3.03 -28.94
C GLY A 329 -15.74 2.81 -27.55
N ASP A 330 -14.90 2.86 -26.51
CA ASP A 330 -15.30 2.73 -25.10
C ASP A 330 -16.07 3.95 -24.58
N ALA A 331 -15.69 5.17 -24.95
CA ALA A 331 -16.43 6.36 -24.54
C ALA A 331 -17.82 6.44 -25.20
N ALA A 332 -17.96 5.97 -26.45
CA ALA A 332 -19.26 5.84 -27.10
C ALA A 332 -20.16 4.79 -26.40
N LEU A 333 -19.61 3.64 -26.02
CA LEU A 333 -20.32 2.63 -25.24
C LEU A 333 -20.73 3.16 -23.87
N ALA A 334 -19.85 3.89 -23.17
CA ALA A 334 -20.17 4.48 -21.88
C ALA A 334 -21.37 5.44 -21.95
N LEU A 335 -21.41 6.30 -22.97
CA LEU A 335 -22.56 7.19 -23.22
C LEU A 335 -23.83 6.41 -23.53
N SER A 336 -23.75 5.39 -24.40
CA SER A 336 -24.93 4.61 -24.79
C SER A 336 -25.52 3.79 -23.63
N LEU A 337 -24.66 3.29 -22.72
CA LEU A 337 -25.06 2.65 -21.47
C LEU A 337 -25.76 3.64 -20.54
N ILE A 338 -25.27 4.88 -20.39
CA ILE A 338 -25.89 5.91 -19.55
C ILE A 338 -27.26 6.32 -20.09
N GLU A 339 -27.36 6.58 -21.39
CA GLU A 339 -28.59 7.02 -22.05
C GLU A 339 -29.67 5.93 -22.08
N GLY A 340 -29.29 4.67 -21.84
CA GLY A 340 -30.15 3.51 -21.98
C GLY A 340 -30.49 3.20 -23.45
N ALA A 341 -29.73 3.77 -24.39
CA ALA A 341 -29.80 3.47 -25.81
C ALA A 341 -29.29 2.05 -26.09
N THR A 342 -28.29 1.60 -25.32
CA THR A 342 -27.78 0.23 -25.33
C THR A 342 -28.06 -0.41 -23.97
N ARG A 343 -28.57 -1.65 -23.97
CA ARG A 343 -28.68 -2.43 -22.74
C ARG A 343 -27.29 -3.02 -22.42
N PRO A 344 -26.92 -3.17 -21.14
CA PRO A 344 -25.72 -3.92 -20.80
C PRO A 344 -25.78 -5.33 -21.41
N ASP A 345 -24.73 -5.75 -22.12
CA ASP A 345 -24.69 -7.06 -22.78
C ASP A 345 -24.21 -8.16 -21.82
N ASN A 346 -23.48 -7.78 -20.78
CA ASN A 346 -22.85 -8.68 -19.82
C ASN A 346 -22.80 -8.03 -18.42
N LEU A 347 -22.27 -8.79 -17.46
CA LEU A 347 -22.14 -8.32 -16.07
C LEU A 347 -21.13 -7.16 -15.95
N LEU A 348 -20.03 -7.16 -16.71
CA LEU A 348 -19.05 -6.08 -16.69
C LEU A 348 -19.69 -4.74 -17.10
N ASP A 349 -20.46 -4.72 -18.20
CA ASP A 349 -21.18 -3.53 -18.66
C ASP A 349 -22.25 -3.08 -17.66
N SER A 350 -22.85 -4.02 -16.92
CA SER A 350 -23.82 -3.70 -15.87
C SER A 350 -23.16 -2.96 -14.71
N ILE A 351 -21.97 -3.41 -14.29
CA ILE A 351 -21.16 -2.77 -13.24
C ILE A 351 -20.64 -1.40 -13.74
N ARG A 352 -20.16 -1.33 -14.98
CA ARG A 352 -19.73 -0.07 -15.63
C ARG A 352 -20.86 0.95 -15.67
N GLN A 353 -22.03 0.57 -16.16
CA GLN A 353 -23.20 1.45 -16.16
C GLN A 353 -23.52 1.95 -14.74
N TYR A 354 -23.46 1.06 -13.75
CA TYR A 354 -23.77 1.41 -12.37
C TYR A 354 -22.77 2.42 -11.77
N LEU A 355 -21.48 2.23 -12.03
CA LEU A 355 -20.43 3.17 -11.63
C LEU A 355 -20.62 4.53 -12.31
N LEU A 356 -20.84 4.56 -13.63
CA LEU A 356 -21.02 5.80 -14.39
C LEU A 356 -22.26 6.60 -13.92
N LEU A 357 -23.38 5.92 -13.64
CA LEU A 357 -24.56 6.58 -13.07
C LEU A 357 -24.28 7.17 -11.67
N THR A 358 -23.35 6.58 -10.92
CA THR A 358 -22.92 7.11 -9.63
C THR A 358 -22.14 8.41 -9.79
N PHE A 359 -21.21 8.47 -10.74
CA PHE A 359 -20.53 9.73 -11.11
C PHE A 359 -21.52 10.85 -11.48
N LEU A 360 -22.53 10.53 -12.30
CA LEU A 360 -23.57 11.50 -12.68
C LEU A 360 -24.43 11.94 -11.48
N THR A 361 -24.69 11.03 -10.53
CA THR A 361 -25.42 11.35 -9.30
C THR A 361 -24.66 12.35 -8.43
N LEU A 362 -23.33 12.17 -8.32
CA LEU A 362 -22.45 13.08 -7.59
C LEU A 362 -22.32 14.45 -8.30
N ALA A 363 -22.17 14.45 -9.63
CA ALA A 363 -22.10 15.67 -10.42
C ALA A 363 -23.39 16.49 -10.34
N GLY A 364 -24.54 15.82 -10.46
CA GLY A 364 -25.83 16.49 -10.38
C GLY A 364 -25.98 17.32 -9.12
N LYS A 365 -25.68 16.77 -7.95
CA LYS A 365 -25.88 17.48 -6.68
C LYS A 365 -24.94 18.68 -6.48
N SER A 366 -23.87 18.79 -7.27
CA SER A 366 -22.96 19.94 -7.23
C SER A 366 -23.57 21.19 -7.87
N ASP A 367 -24.53 21.01 -8.78
CA ASP A 367 -25.27 22.10 -9.41
C ASP A 367 -26.63 22.27 -8.72
N ALA A 368 -26.88 23.46 -8.19
CA ALA A 368 -28.07 23.79 -7.41
C ALA A 368 -29.36 23.76 -8.26
N GLY A 369 -29.95 22.58 -8.46
CA GLY A 369 -31.26 22.40 -9.11
C GLY A 369 -31.39 21.02 -9.77
N ASN A 370 -32.52 20.35 -9.55
CA ASN A 370 -32.85 18.96 -9.94
C ASN A 370 -32.16 18.48 -11.28
N PRO A 371 -30.97 17.86 -11.22
CA PRO A 371 -30.00 17.90 -12.33
C PRO A 371 -29.82 16.58 -13.09
N SER A 372 -30.13 15.43 -12.49
CA SER A 372 -29.77 14.11 -13.05
C SER A 372 -30.42 13.82 -14.41
N ARG A 373 -31.64 14.31 -14.66
CA ARG A 373 -32.34 14.11 -15.95
C ARG A 373 -31.95 15.13 -17.03
N LEU A 374 -31.47 16.31 -16.64
CA LEU A 374 -31.03 17.36 -17.57
C LEU A 374 -29.59 17.12 -18.03
N ILE A 375 -28.73 16.61 -17.13
CA ILE A 375 -27.35 16.25 -17.43
C ILE A 375 -27.30 15.15 -18.50
N VAL A 376 -28.11 14.10 -18.36
CA VAL A 376 -28.10 12.96 -19.31
C VAL A 376 -28.52 13.38 -20.73
N LYS A 377 -29.42 14.37 -20.90
CA LYS A 377 -29.91 14.76 -22.23
C LYS A 377 -28.89 15.51 -23.09
N ASN A 378 -27.85 16.09 -22.49
CA ASN A 378 -26.83 16.89 -23.18
C ASN A 378 -25.41 16.38 -22.85
N LEU A 379 -25.30 15.13 -22.42
CA LEU A 379 -24.03 14.52 -22.04
C LEU A 379 -23.26 14.14 -23.30
N ASP A 380 -22.04 14.63 -23.44
CA ASP A 380 -21.09 14.22 -24.47
C ASP A 380 -19.85 13.61 -23.79
N SER A 381 -18.91 13.10 -24.60
CA SER A 381 -17.68 12.47 -24.10
C SER A 381 -16.87 13.39 -23.20
N ASP A 382 -16.78 14.67 -23.57
CA ASP A 382 -15.94 15.65 -22.88
C ASP A 382 -16.54 16.02 -21.53
N LYS A 383 -17.86 16.22 -21.46
CA LYS A 383 -18.57 16.43 -20.19
C LYS A 383 -18.48 15.21 -19.29
N LEU A 384 -18.61 14.00 -19.85
CA LEU A 384 -18.48 12.78 -19.07
C LEU A 384 -17.06 12.64 -18.51
N ALA A 385 -16.03 12.88 -19.33
CA ALA A 385 -14.63 12.89 -18.91
C ALA A 385 -14.41 13.91 -17.78
N ASN A 386 -14.91 15.14 -17.93
CA ASN A 386 -14.81 16.18 -16.90
C ASN A 386 -15.51 15.80 -15.59
N ILE A 387 -16.69 15.17 -15.67
CA ILE A 387 -17.41 14.67 -14.49
C ILE A 387 -16.60 13.58 -13.78
N ILE A 388 -16.05 12.63 -14.54
CA ILE A 388 -15.23 11.55 -13.99
C ILE A 388 -13.99 12.14 -13.33
N THR A 389 -13.22 12.98 -14.03
CA THR A 389 -12.01 13.62 -13.49
C THR A 389 -12.31 14.42 -12.22
N ARG A 390 -13.41 15.19 -12.19
CA ARG A 390 -13.79 16.01 -11.03
C ARG A 390 -14.11 15.19 -9.78
N HIS A 391 -14.71 14.01 -9.96
CA HIS A 391 -15.17 13.17 -8.84
C HIS A 391 -14.30 11.92 -8.62
N TYR A 392 -13.25 11.72 -9.43
CA TYR A 392 -12.41 10.52 -9.39
C TYR A 392 -11.86 10.29 -7.98
N GLU A 393 -11.15 11.28 -7.41
CA GLU A 393 -10.55 11.16 -6.07
C GLU A 393 -11.59 10.78 -5.01
N GLU A 394 -12.78 11.39 -5.03
CA GLU A 394 -13.82 11.06 -4.07
C GLU A 394 -14.34 9.63 -4.22
N VAL A 395 -14.58 9.19 -5.46
CA VAL A 395 -15.08 7.84 -5.75
C VAL A 395 -14.03 6.79 -5.37
N THR A 396 -12.76 7.02 -5.74
CA THR A 396 -11.61 6.20 -5.37
C THR A 396 -11.52 6.05 -3.86
N GLU A 397 -11.54 7.16 -3.12
CA GLU A 397 -11.40 7.16 -1.68
C GLU A 397 -12.51 6.38 -0.97
N ILE A 398 -13.76 6.51 -1.41
CA ILE A 398 -14.86 5.71 -0.86
C ILE A 398 -14.61 4.21 -1.10
N MET A 399 -14.26 3.84 -2.33
CA MET A 399 -14.05 2.43 -2.67
C MET A 399 -12.86 1.84 -1.92
N VAL A 400 -11.76 2.59 -1.82
CA VAL A 400 -10.56 2.22 -1.07
C VAL A 400 -10.86 2.03 0.41
N HIS A 401 -11.59 2.95 1.05
CA HIS A 401 -11.93 2.82 2.47
C HIS A 401 -12.84 1.61 2.75
N VAL A 402 -13.78 1.29 1.86
CA VAL A 402 -14.62 0.09 1.98
C VAL A 402 -13.78 -1.17 1.76
N PHE A 403 -12.90 -1.17 0.75
CA PHE A 403 -12.01 -2.30 0.45
C PHE A 403 -11.07 -2.58 1.62
N ASP A 404 -10.43 -1.53 2.14
CA ASP A 404 -9.48 -1.61 3.25
C ASP A 404 -10.15 -2.14 4.52
N PHE A 405 -11.34 -1.61 4.83
CA PHE A 405 -12.16 -2.05 5.94
C PHE A 405 -12.52 -3.54 5.87
N LEU A 406 -12.94 -4.02 4.71
CA LEU A 406 -13.37 -5.41 4.52
C LEU A 406 -12.18 -6.38 4.55
N TYR A 407 -11.09 -6.08 3.84
CA TYR A 407 -9.95 -6.99 3.73
C TYR A 407 -9.00 -6.95 4.93
N PHE A 408 -8.53 -5.76 5.31
CA PHE A 408 -7.43 -5.63 6.27
C PHE A 408 -7.94 -5.46 7.70
N TYR A 409 -9.11 -4.86 7.88
CA TYR A 409 -9.76 -4.73 9.20
C TYR A 409 -10.85 -5.78 9.46
N ARG A 410 -11.07 -6.73 8.54
CA ARG A 410 -12.04 -7.83 8.68
C ARG A 410 -13.46 -7.37 8.94
N GLY A 411 -13.81 -6.18 8.47
CA GLY A 411 -15.10 -5.57 8.77
C GLY A 411 -15.32 -5.31 10.26
N GLN A 412 -14.27 -5.10 11.08
CA GLN A 412 -14.39 -4.82 12.52
C GLN A 412 -14.42 -3.30 12.79
N PRO A 413 -15.59 -2.69 13.05
CA PRO A 413 -15.72 -1.23 13.12
C PRO A 413 -14.84 -0.61 14.20
N GLN A 414 -14.77 -1.24 15.38
CA GLN A 414 -13.98 -0.72 16.50
C GLN A 414 -12.50 -0.52 16.12
N LYS A 415 -11.87 -1.53 15.49
CA LYS A 415 -10.46 -1.47 15.11
C LYS A 415 -10.24 -0.44 14.01
N TYR A 416 -11.07 -0.50 12.97
CA TYR A 416 -10.98 0.39 11.83
C TYR A 416 -11.12 1.86 12.23
N ILE A 417 -12.21 2.21 12.92
CA ILE A 417 -12.51 3.58 13.35
C ILE A 417 -11.42 4.07 14.30
N SER A 418 -11.00 3.25 15.27
CA SER A 418 -9.91 3.66 16.17
C SER A 418 -8.62 3.92 15.39
N SER A 419 -8.23 3.06 14.46
CA SER A 419 -7.00 3.19 13.68
C SER A 419 -6.99 4.48 12.83
N ILE A 420 -7.98 4.64 11.94
CA ILE A 420 -7.98 5.73 10.96
C ILE A 420 -8.17 7.12 11.61
N TRP A 421 -8.96 7.22 12.68
CA TRP A 421 -9.20 8.52 13.31
C TRP A 421 -8.01 9.02 14.13
N HIS A 422 -7.19 8.10 14.66
CA HIS A 422 -5.92 8.46 15.29
C HIS A 422 -4.84 8.77 14.24
N SER A 423 -4.81 8.05 13.11
CA SER A 423 -3.85 8.32 12.02
C SER A 423 -4.14 9.65 11.32
N TRP A 424 -5.41 10.04 11.13
CA TRP A 424 -5.73 11.37 10.63
C TRP A 424 -5.39 12.49 11.61
N GLY A 425 -5.24 12.18 12.90
CA GLY A 425 -4.87 13.17 13.92
C GLY A 425 -3.47 13.78 13.75
N VAL A 426 -2.59 13.15 12.96
CA VAL A 426 -1.25 13.69 12.68
C VAL A 426 -1.17 14.43 11.35
N ILE A 427 -2.25 14.44 10.57
CA ILE A 427 -2.31 15.15 9.29
C ILE A 427 -2.57 16.65 9.55
N PRO A 428 -1.75 17.55 8.98
CA PRO A 428 -2.00 18.99 9.06
C PRO A 428 -3.40 19.37 8.53
N ASP A 429 -4.04 20.34 9.16
CA ASP A 429 -5.35 20.89 8.74
C ASP A 429 -6.50 19.88 8.61
N VAL A 430 -6.42 18.74 9.33
CA VAL A 430 -7.46 17.70 9.40
C VAL A 430 -8.87 18.27 9.66
N GLY A 431 -8.96 19.38 10.39
CA GLY A 431 -10.20 20.07 10.74
C GLY A 431 -11.07 20.46 9.55
N ASN A 432 -10.48 20.75 8.39
CA ASN A 432 -11.21 21.15 7.18
C ASN A 432 -11.79 19.96 6.41
N ARG A 433 -11.33 18.74 6.70
CA ARG A 433 -11.68 17.53 5.95
C ARG A 433 -12.56 16.55 6.73
N VAL A 434 -12.90 16.86 7.99
CA VAL A 434 -13.66 15.99 8.91
C VAL A 434 -14.95 15.43 8.31
N SER A 435 -15.72 16.24 7.55
CA SER A 435 -16.95 15.74 6.93
C SER A 435 -16.69 14.64 5.90
N PHE A 436 -15.63 14.75 5.12
CA PHE A 436 -15.26 13.74 4.12
C PHE A 436 -14.81 12.45 4.80
N TYR A 437 -13.98 12.57 5.83
CA TYR A 437 -13.53 11.45 6.66
C TYR A 437 -14.69 10.71 7.34
N LEU A 438 -15.68 11.46 7.85
CA LEU A 438 -16.88 10.89 8.41
C LEU A 438 -17.70 10.11 7.37
N ILE A 439 -17.90 10.67 6.18
CA ILE A 439 -18.61 9.99 5.08
C ILE A 439 -17.90 8.70 4.67
N ARG A 440 -16.57 8.74 4.50
CA ARG A 440 -15.74 7.55 4.20
C ARG A 440 -15.87 6.48 5.27
N THR A 441 -15.84 6.89 6.54
CA THR A 441 -15.99 5.97 7.69
C THR A 441 -17.36 5.30 7.70
N ILE A 442 -18.44 6.08 7.54
CA ILE A 442 -19.80 5.52 7.51
C ILE A 442 -19.98 4.62 6.30
N ALA A 443 -19.50 5.02 5.12
CA ALA A 443 -19.59 4.21 3.90
C ALA A 443 -18.91 2.85 4.06
N ALA A 444 -17.72 2.80 4.68
CA ALA A 444 -17.06 1.54 5.02
C ALA A 444 -17.94 0.66 5.92
N VAL A 445 -18.49 1.21 7.02
CA VAL A 445 -19.31 0.44 7.97
C VAL A 445 -20.66 0.00 7.38
N VAL A 446 -21.25 0.77 6.45
CA VAL A 446 -22.47 0.38 5.73
C VAL A 446 -22.29 -0.95 4.98
N ALA A 447 -21.07 -1.31 4.56
CA ALA A 447 -20.80 -2.57 3.89
C ALA A 447 -21.18 -3.81 4.72
N LEU A 448 -21.29 -3.70 6.05
CA LEU A 448 -21.76 -4.77 6.94
C LEU A 448 -23.29 -4.96 6.93
N HIS A 449 -24.02 -3.95 6.49
CA HIS A 449 -25.47 -3.87 6.62
C HIS A 449 -26.15 -3.64 5.27
N ILE A 450 -25.44 -3.87 4.17
CA ILE A 450 -25.88 -3.52 2.83
C ILE A 450 -27.19 -4.22 2.42
N SER A 451 -27.42 -5.42 2.96
CA SER A 451 -28.61 -6.24 2.75
C SER A 451 -29.78 -5.91 3.71
N ASP A 452 -29.72 -4.80 4.46
CA ASP A 452 -30.80 -4.31 5.32
C ASP A 452 -31.43 -3.04 4.71
N PRO A 453 -32.46 -3.20 3.85
CA PRO A 453 -33.04 -2.09 3.11
C PRO A 453 -33.59 -1.00 4.04
N GLY A 454 -33.18 0.24 3.80
CA GLY A 454 -33.68 1.42 4.50
C GLY A 454 -33.07 1.69 5.89
N ASN A 455 -32.36 0.73 6.49
CA ASN A 455 -31.75 0.90 7.82
C ASN A 455 -30.22 0.82 7.83
N SER A 456 -29.59 0.36 6.74
CA SER A 456 -28.13 0.16 6.67
C SER A 456 -27.31 1.37 7.09
N ILE A 457 -27.65 2.56 6.58
CA ILE A 457 -26.97 3.83 6.89
C ILE A 457 -27.18 4.23 8.36
N TYR A 458 -28.39 4.04 8.90
CA TYR A 458 -28.71 4.35 10.30
C TYR A 458 -27.97 3.43 11.28
N ARG A 459 -27.89 2.13 10.98
CA ARG A 459 -27.10 1.19 11.79
C ARG A 459 -25.62 1.54 11.77
N ALA A 460 -25.08 1.85 10.59
CA ALA A 460 -23.69 2.28 10.45
C ALA A 460 -23.42 3.58 11.23
N ARG A 461 -24.34 4.56 11.18
CA ARG A 461 -24.27 5.78 11.99
C ARG A 461 -24.12 5.47 13.46
N ASP A 462 -25.00 4.63 14.00
CA ASP A 462 -25.04 4.36 15.44
C ASP A 462 -23.75 3.70 15.92
N ILE A 463 -23.22 2.77 15.13
CA ILE A 463 -21.92 2.12 15.37
C ILE A 463 -20.78 3.15 15.31
N VAL A 464 -20.71 3.94 14.24
CA VAL A 464 -19.65 4.94 14.05
C VAL A 464 -19.68 5.97 15.18
N ARG A 465 -20.86 6.49 15.50
CA ARG A 465 -21.06 7.45 16.58
C ARG A 465 -20.59 6.90 17.92
N ALA A 466 -20.99 5.67 18.27
CA ALA A 466 -20.60 5.05 19.53
C ALA A 466 -19.07 4.95 19.67
N HIS A 467 -18.37 4.55 18.60
CA HIS A 467 -16.91 4.46 18.61
C HIS A 467 -16.23 5.83 18.63
N LEU A 468 -16.72 6.82 17.88
CA LEU A 468 -16.16 8.18 17.90
C LEU A 468 -16.34 8.86 19.26
N VAL A 469 -17.48 8.66 19.92
CA VAL A 469 -17.70 9.12 21.30
C VAL A 469 -16.68 8.49 22.25
N ALA A 470 -16.46 7.18 22.15
CA ALA A 470 -15.46 6.50 22.97
C ALA A 470 -14.04 7.04 22.74
N ILE A 471 -13.66 7.32 21.49
CA ILE A 471 -12.35 7.90 21.16
C ILE A 471 -12.23 9.32 21.72
N ARG A 472 -13.26 10.16 21.54
CA ARG A 472 -13.31 11.54 22.06
C ARG A 472 -13.14 11.56 23.58
N ASP A 473 -13.88 10.69 24.27
CA ASP A 473 -13.89 10.65 25.73
C ASP A 473 -12.56 10.13 26.28
N ALA A 474 -11.92 9.18 25.59
CA ALA A 474 -10.58 8.70 25.94
C ALA A 474 -9.46 9.69 25.56
N ASN A 475 -9.66 10.52 24.54
CA ASN A 475 -8.66 11.45 24.00
C ASN A 475 -9.26 12.85 23.73
N PRO A 476 -9.54 13.65 24.78
CA PRO A 476 -10.19 14.96 24.61
C PRO A 476 -9.42 15.96 23.74
N GLY A 477 -8.11 15.73 23.52
CA GLY A 477 -7.27 16.56 22.66
C GLY A 477 -7.51 16.39 21.14
N LEU A 478 -8.24 15.37 20.71
CA LEU A 478 -8.52 15.12 19.28
C LEU A 478 -9.74 15.92 18.80
N ALA A 479 -9.54 17.22 18.55
CA ALA A 479 -10.61 18.15 18.19
C ALA A 479 -11.41 17.73 16.94
N HIS A 480 -10.79 17.06 15.96
CA HIS A 480 -11.46 16.56 14.76
C HIS A 480 -12.46 15.44 15.06
N VAL A 481 -12.19 14.59 16.06
CA VAL A 481 -13.12 13.56 16.52
C VAL A 481 -14.35 14.20 17.16
N ALA A 482 -14.16 15.21 18.01
CA ALA A 482 -15.27 15.95 18.61
C ALA A 482 -16.15 16.63 17.53
N LYS A 483 -15.52 17.23 16.50
CA LYS A 483 -16.22 17.80 15.34
C LYS A 483 -17.02 16.74 14.59
N ALA A 484 -16.48 15.54 14.39
CA ALA A 484 -17.19 14.45 13.72
C ALA A 484 -18.44 14.00 14.49
N VAL A 485 -18.33 13.85 15.82
CA VAL A 485 -19.50 13.54 16.66
C VAL A 485 -20.56 14.64 16.55
N SER A 486 -20.14 15.90 16.56
CA SER A 486 -21.05 17.04 16.36
C SER A 486 -21.76 17.01 15.00
N LEU A 487 -21.06 16.64 13.91
CA LEU A 487 -21.67 16.50 12.59
C LEU A 487 -22.73 15.39 12.56
N ILE A 488 -22.49 14.26 13.25
CA ILE A 488 -23.50 13.19 13.37
C ILE A 488 -24.70 13.69 14.16
N ASP A 489 -24.48 14.43 15.25
CA ASP A 489 -25.56 14.85 16.15
C ASP A 489 -26.42 15.97 15.57
N ASN A 490 -25.81 16.91 14.86
CA ASN A 490 -26.46 18.15 14.45
C ASN A 490 -26.76 18.21 12.94
N ASP A 491 -25.96 17.54 12.10
CA ASP A 491 -26.01 17.66 10.64
C ASP A 491 -26.29 16.31 9.95
N TRP A 492 -26.95 15.37 10.65
CA TRP A 492 -27.14 14.00 10.18
C TRP A 492 -27.79 13.93 8.80
N ALA A 493 -28.85 14.70 8.54
CA ALA A 493 -29.58 14.64 7.27
C ALA A 493 -28.67 14.89 6.05
N LEU A 494 -27.72 15.83 6.18
CA LEU A 494 -26.75 16.11 5.12
C LEU A 494 -25.74 14.96 4.96
N ILE A 495 -25.29 14.37 6.07
CA ILE A 495 -24.37 13.23 6.05
C ILE A 495 -25.04 11.99 5.45
N GLU A 496 -26.26 11.68 5.88
CA GLU A 496 -27.08 10.58 5.37
C GLU A 496 -27.28 10.68 3.86
N GLU A 497 -27.71 11.85 3.38
CA GLU A 497 -27.90 12.10 1.97
C GLU A 497 -26.59 11.86 1.18
N ARG A 498 -25.47 12.38 1.68
CA ARG A 498 -24.16 12.18 1.05
C ARG A 498 -23.75 10.71 1.04
N VAL A 499 -23.90 9.99 2.14
CA VAL A 499 -23.61 8.54 2.18
C VAL A 499 -24.53 7.78 1.20
N GLY A 500 -25.82 8.15 1.14
CA GLY A 500 -26.80 7.54 0.23
C GLY A 500 -26.40 7.62 -1.25
N HIS A 501 -25.88 8.77 -1.70
CA HIS A 501 -25.38 8.90 -3.08
C HIS A 501 -24.16 8.02 -3.39
N ARG A 502 -23.45 7.55 -2.36
CA ARG A 502 -22.24 6.73 -2.48
C ARG A 502 -22.53 5.25 -2.23
N LEU A 503 -23.77 4.88 -1.91
CA LEU A 503 -24.19 3.49 -1.70
C LEU A 503 -23.83 2.55 -2.86
N PRO A 504 -23.97 2.94 -4.15
CA PRO A 504 -23.52 2.12 -5.26
C PRO A 504 -22.05 1.70 -5.20
N LEU A 505 -21.17 2.60 -4.74
CA LEU A 505 -19.73 2.31 -4.62
C LEU A 505 -19.48 1.23 -3.58
N ILE A 506 -20.20 1.32 -2.46
CA ILE A 506 -20.14 0.33 -1.37
C ILE A 506 -20.63 -1.03 -1.88
N GLN A 507 -21.72 -1.04 -2.66
CA GLN A 507 -22.28 -2.25 -3.29
C GLN A 507 -21.30 -2.88 -4.28
N ILE A 508 -20.64 -2.07 -5.11
CA ILE A 508 -19.63 -2.56 -6.05
C ILE A 508 -18.50 -3.26 -5.29
N VAL A 509 -17.92 -2.60 -4.28
CA VAL A 509 -16.79 -3.17 -3.53
C VAL A 509 -17.21 -4.43 -2.79
N LYS A 510 -18.31 -4.39 -2.03
CA LYS A 510 -18.74 -5.52 -1.19
C LYS A 510 -19.15 -6.75 -1.99
N THR A 511 -19.72 -6.55 -3.19
CA THR A 511 -20.30 -7.65 -3.99
C THR A 511 -19.30 -8.18 -5.02
N PHE A 512 -18.63 -7.29 -5.75
CA PHE A 512 -17.84 -7.66 -6.91
C PHE A 512 -16.34 -7.63 -6.69
N LEU A 513 -15.85 -7.02 -5.60
CA LEU A 513 -14.42 -6.89 -5.32
C LEU A 513 -13.98 -7.60 -4.03
N TYR A 514 -14.92 -7.96 -3.15
CA TYR A 514 -14.62 -8.62 -1.88
C TYR A 514 -14.79 -10.14 -1.97
N SER A 515 -13.87 -10.84 -1.32
CA SER A 515 -13.90 -12.29 -1.14
C SER A 515 -13.54 -12.63 0.30
N GLU A 516 -14.45 -13.31 0.99
CA GLU A 516 -14.23 -13.76 2.37
C GLU A 516 -13.06 -14.75 2.44
N SER A 517 -12.86 -15.61 1.44
CA SER A 517 -11.71 -16.53 1.37
C SER A 517 -10.38 -15.79 1.30
N VAL A 518 -10.26 -14.78 0.43
CA VAL A 518 -9.04 -13.98 0.30
C VAL A 518 -8.78 -13.16 1.57
N SER A 519 -9.84 -12.62 2.19
CA SER A 519 -9.73 -11.96 3.50
C SER A 519 -9.28 -12.95 4.59
N ALA A 520 -9.86 -14.15 4.65
CA ALA A 520 -9.44 -15.18 5.59
C ALA A 520 -7.97 -15.60 5.39
N GLN A 521 -7.47 -15.60 4.15
CA GLN A 521 -6.06 -15.86 3.85
C GLN A 521 -5.12 -14.79 4.44
N LEU A 522 -5.47 -13.50 4.35
CA LEU A 522 -4.71 -12.40 4.95
C LEU A 522 -4.54 -12.54 6.47
N HIS A 523 -5.56 -13.10 7.12
CA HIS A 523 -5.59 -13.29 8.58
C HIS A 523 -5.35 -14.74 9.00
N ARG A 524 -4.94 -15.61 8.05
CA ARG A 524 -4.66 -17.05 8.29
C ARG A 524 -5.79 -17.85 8.96
N ASP A 525 -7.05 -17.47 8.71
CA ASP A 525 -8.26 -18.09 9.27
C ASP A 525 -8.69 -19.41 8.54
N ILE A 526 -7.86 -19.97 7.65
CA ILE A 526 -8.26 -21.03 6.68
C ILE A 526 -8.49 -22.42 7.33
N VAL A 527 -8.29 -22.60 8.64
CA VAL A 527 -8.61 -23.88 9.31
C VAL A 527 -9.80 -23.72 10.26
N PRO A 528 -11.00 -24.24 9.92
CA PRO A 528 -12.21 -24.08 10.73
C PRO A 528 -12.21 -24.83 12.07
N SER A 529 -11.12 -25.50 12.48
CA SER A 529 -11.15 -26.47 13.58
C SER A 529 -10.43 -26.10 14.87
N ARG A 530 -9.75 -24.95 14.99
CA ARG A 530 -9.15 -24.54 16.27
C ARG A 530 -9.27 -23.05 16.48
N SER A 531 -9.96 -22.68 17.56
CA SER A 531 -9.92 -21.39 18.28
C SER A 531 -8.94 -20.37 17.70
N ARG A 532 -9.42 -19.18 17.29
CA ARG A 532 -8.64 -17.94 16.96
C ARG A 532 -7.18 -18.13 17.35
N ARG A 533 -6.31 -18.51 16.41
CA ARG A 533 -4.89 -18.65 16.73
C ARG A 533 -4.41 -17.25 17.10
N LYS A 534 -4.25 -17.03 18.41
CA LYS A 534 -3.45 -15.92 18.91
C LYS A 534 -2.07 -16.08 18.30
N LEU A 535 -1.38 -14.95 18.05
CA LEU A 535 0.06 -14.92 17.78
C LEU A 535 0.78 -15.98 18.61
N ASP A 536 1.83 -16.57 18.02
CA ASP A 536 2.64 -17.56 18.72
C ASP A 536 2.97 -17.04 20.14
N PRO A 537 2.67 -17.81 21.21
CA PRO A 537 2.91 -17.40 22.59
C PRO A 537 4.37 -17.00 22.90
N GLN A 538 5.32 -17.38 22.04
CA GLN A 538 6.72 -16.97 22.10
C GLN A 538 6.95 -15.54 21.64
N ILE A 539 6.10 -15.01 20.76
CA ILE A 539 6.15 -13.61 20.31
C ILE A 539 5.65 -12.73 21.46
N ARG A 540 6.61 -12.04 22.08
CA ARG A 540 6.36 -11.11 23.19
C ARG A 540 7.05 -9.78 22.90
N PRO A 541 6.50 -8.65 23.38
CA PRO A 541 7.11 -7.34 23.19
C PRO A 541 8.58 -7.33 23.57
N ASN A 542 9.40 -6.71 22.73
CA ASN A 542 10.84 -6.55 22.91
C ASN A 542 11.62 -7.87 23.05
N ARG A 543 11.12 -8.97 22.48
CA ARG A 543 11.85 -10.24 22.34
C ARG A 543 11.93 -10.67 20.89
N PHE A 544 13.06 -11.23 20.50
CA PHE A 544 13.29 -11.80 19.17
C PHE A 544 13.28 -13.33 19.27
N PRO A 545 12.11 -14.00 19.18
CA PRO A 545 12.04 -15.45 19.08
C PRO A 545 12.50 -15.93 17.70
N ASP A 546 12.78 -17.23 17.57
CA ASP A 546 13.00 -17.87 16.27
C ASP A 546 11.67 -18.15 15.54
N ALA A 547 10.54 -18.07 16.24
CA ALA A 547 9.22 -18.24 15.65
C ALA A 547 8.94 -17.14 14.61
N PRO A 548 8.57 -17.50 13.36
CA PRO A 548 8.33 -16.52 12.32
C PRO A 548 7.04 -15.73 12.58
N VAL A 549 7.01 -14.47 12.15
CA VAL A 549 5.77 -13.69 12.10
C VAL A 549 4.93 -14.21 10.94
N GLU A 550 3.87 -14.92 11.31
CA GLU A 550 2.97 -15.54 10.37
C GLU A 550 2.11 -14.51 9.59
N SER A 551 1.25 -13.76 10.28
CA SER A 551 0.51 -12.66 9.65
C SER A 551 1.10 -11.33 10.10
N PRO A 552 1.77 -10.57 9.21
CA PRO A 552 2.22 -9.21 9.49
C PRO A 552 1.08 -8.32 10.01
N LEU A 553 -0.14 -8.48 9.49
CA LEU A 553 -1.29 -7.68 9.88
C LEU A 553 -1.74 -7.97 11.31
N GLU A 554 -1.89 -9.25 11.68
CA GLU A 554 -2.25 -9.63 13.06
C GLU A 554 -1.15 -9.26 14.06
N PHE A 555 0.12 -9.33 13.62
CA PHE A 555 1.26 -8.89 14.41
C PHE A 555 1.18 -7.39 14.70
N ILE A 556 1.03 -6.56 13.66
CA ILE A 556 0.90 -5.11 13.83
C ILE A 556 -0.30 -4.78 14.72
N ASP A 557 -1.48 -5.35 14.44
CA ASP A 557 -2.70 -5.12 15.23
C ASP A 557 -2.53 -5.46 16.71
N SER A 558 -1.75 -6.50 17.04
CA SER A 558 -1.54 -6.92 18.43
C SER A 558 -0.54 -6.07 19.21
N PHE A 559 0.34 -5.35 18.52
CA PHE A 559 1.42 -4.57 19.16
C PHE A 559 1.30 -3.06 18.95
N THR A 560 0.37 -2.62 18.12
CA THR A 560 -0.02 -1.21 18.04
C THR A 560 -1.04 -0.88 19.13
N SER A 561 -0.91 0.29 19.76
CA SER A 561 -1.77 0.71 20.87
C SER A 561 -2.17 2.19 20.79
N ASN A 562 -3.14 2.59 21.61
CA ASN A 562 -3.52 3.99 21.84
C ASN A 562 -2.56 4.74 22.80
N CYS A 563 -1.47 4.10 23.22
CA CYS A 563 -0.51 4.69 24.14
C CYS A 563 0.48 5.60 23.40
N ALA A 564 1.19 6.43 24.17
CA ALA A 564 2.29 7.24 23.66
C ALA A 564 3.31 6.35 22.90
N PRO A 565 3.86 6.84 21.77
CA PRO A 565 4.81 6.09 20.96
C PRO A 565 6.08 5.75 21.77
N ARG A 566 6.67 4.60 21.44
CA ARG A 566 7.85 4.06 22.08
C ARG A 566 8.86 3.62 21.02
N SER A 567 9.98 4.33 20.93
CA SER A 567 10.98 4.08 19.89
C SER A 567 11.58 2.68 19.97
N ASP A 568 11.81 2.15 21.18
CA ASP A 568 12.30 0.79 21.39
C ASP A 568 11.33 -0.26 20.84
N HIS A 569 10.03 -0.04 21.09
CA HIS A 569 8.98 -0.94 20.65
C HIS A 569 8.75 -0.85 19.12
N SER A 570 8.81 0.35 18.55
CA SER A 570 8.71 0.55 17.10
C SER A 570 9.89 -0.09 16.35
N ALA A 571 11.12 0.08 16.86
CA ALA A 571 12.29 -0.58 16.30
C ALA A 571 12.16 -2.11 16.37
N TRP A 572 11.60 -2.65 17.46
CA TRP A 572 11.30 -4.07 17.60
C TRP A 572 10.25 -4.56 16.58
N ILE A 573 9.12 -3.83 16.41
CA ILE A 573 8.08 -4.16 15.42
C ILE A 573 8.69 -4.22 14.01
N LEU A 574 9.40 -3.16 13.60
CA LEU A 574 10.05 -3.09 12.29
C LEU A 574 11.04 -4.24 12.09
N THR A 575 11.86 -4.54 13.10
CA THR A 575 12.81 -5.65 13.02
C THR A 575 12.11 -7.01 12.88
N MET A 576 11.04 -7.26 13.65
CA MET A 576 10.28 -8.51 13.56
C MET A 576 9.63 -8.68 12.18
N LEU A 577 9.09 -7.60 11.60
CA LEU A 577 8.49 -7.60 10.28
C LEU A 577 9.53 -7.74 9.16
N ALA A 578 10.71 -7.14 9.30
CA ALA A 578 11.77 -7.24 8.31
C ALA A 578 12.22 -8.69 8.08
N PHE A 579 12.17 -9.51 9.12
CA PHE A 579 12.53 -10.93 9.11
C PHE A 579 11.30 -11.85 9.21
N CYS A 580 10.09 -11.37 8.93
CA CYS A 580 8.96 -12.27 8.74
C CYS A 580 9.24 -13.15 7.52
N GLU A 581 9.14 -14.47 7.65
CA GLU A 581 9.36 -15.37 6.53
C GLU A 581 8.22 -15.18 5.51
N PRO A 582 8.54 -14.83 4.25
CA PRO A 582 7.62 -15.10 3.15
C PRO A 582 7.46 -16.61 3.02
N ARG A 583 6.30 -17.07 2.57
CA ARG A 583 6.13 -18.47 2.19
C ARG A 583 7.14 -18.82 1.10
N TYR A 584 8.15 -19.61 1.44
CA TYR A 584 8.86 -20.42 0.48
C TYR A 584 8.72 -21.86 0.95
N ASP A 585 7.68 -22.52 0.43
CA ASP A 585 7.67 -23.98 0.21
C ASP A 585 8.31 -24.28 -1.15
#